data_AF-A0A820XGJ5-F1
#
_entry.id   AF-A0A820XGJ5-F1
#
_cell.length_a   1.000
_cell.length_b   1.000
_cell.length_c   1.000
_cell.angle_alpha   90.00
_cell.angle_beta   90.00
_cell.angle_gamma   90.00
#
_symmetry.space_group_name_H-M   'P 1'
#
loop_
_entity.id
_entity.type
_entity.pdbx_description
1 polymer ?
#
loop_
_entity_poly.entity_id
_entity_poly.type
_entity_poly.pdbx_seq_one_letter_code
_entity_poly.pdbx_strand_id
1 'polypeptide(L)'
;LFIVSSDGKVLSSRGVNDVSCKGVEALKIWAKGETLAPPTADVFEWEDVSCAGCSFSPIIGHRYRCSTCDNYDICAACEKKGHEHPLELVPQPTEDEDD
;
A
#
# COMPACT_ATOMS: atom_id res chain seq x y z
N LEU A 1 -19.34 -9.48 -16.53
CA LEU A 1 -20.35 -8.49 -16.99
C LEU A 1 -20.88 -7.77 -15.76
N PHE A 2 -20.59 -6.48 -15.62
CA PHE A 2 -21.14 -5.67 -14.53
C PHE A 2 -22.39 -4.96 -15.06
N ILE A 3 -23.54 -5.25 -14.47
CA ILE A 3 -24.77 -4.50 -14.78
C ILE A 3 -24.83 -3.36 -13.78
N VAL A 4 -24.65 -2.14 -14.29
CA VAL A 4 -24.72 -0.92 -13.50
C VAL A 4 -26.02 -0.20 -13.85
N SER A 5 -26.80 0.19 -12.84
CA SER A 5 -27.99 1.02 -13.01
C SER A 5 -27.57 2.41 -13.52
N SER A 6 -28.52 3.15 -14.10
CA SER A 6 -28.37 4.56 -14.49
C SER A 6 -27.93 5.47 -13.32
N ASP A 7 -28.18 5.04 -12.08
CA ASP A 7 -27.77 5.73 -10.85
C ASP A 7 -26.40 5.25 -10.31
N GLY A 8 -25.61 4.53 -11.11
CA GLY A 8 -24.27 4.05 -10.73
C GLY A 8 -24.25 2.87 -9.76
N LYS A 9 -25.40 2.29 -9.40
CA LYS A 9 -25.49 1.14 -8.49
C LYS A 9 -25.20 -0.17 -9.23
N VAL A 10 -24.24 -0.94 -8.74
CA VAL A 10 -23.93 -2.29 -9.26
C VAL A 10 -25.03 -3.26 -8.82
N LEU A 11 -25.75 -3.83 -9.78
CA LEU A 11 -26.90 -4.71 -9.54
C LEU A 11 -26.54 -6.20 -9.58
N SER A 12 -25.46 -6.57 -10.28
CA SER A 12 -24.99 -7.96 -10.34
C SER A 12 -23.53 -8.05 -10.77
N SER A 13 -22.79 -8.94 -10.11
CA SER A 13 -21.37 -9.23 -10.35
C SER A 13 -21.11 -10.72 -10.60
N ARG A 14 -22.11 -11.48 -11.10
CA ARG A 14 -21.92 -12.91 -11.43
C ARG A 14 -20.81 -13.06 -12.48
N GLY A 15 -19.62 -13.49 -12.02
CA GLY A 15 -18.44 -13.76 -12.85
C GLY A 15 -17.10 -13.21 -12.34
N VAL A 16 -17.04 -12.49 -11.22
CA VAL A 16 -15.77 -12.06 -10.59
C VAL A 16 -15.46 -12.93 -9.38
N ASN A 17 -14.55 -13.90 -9.55
CA ASN A 17 -14.05 -14.72 -8.44
C ASN A 17 -12.89 -14.07 -7.66
N ASP A 18 -12.47 -12.85 -7.98
CA ASP A 18 -11.50 -12.12 -7.17
C ASP A 18 -11.61 -10.61 -7.41
N VAL A 19 -12.58 -9.96 -6.75
CA VAL A 19 -12.40 -8.55 -6.39
C VAL A 19 -12.18 -8.55 -4.89
N SER A 20 -10.91 -8.56 -4.51
CA SER A 20 -10.47 -8.34 -3.13
C SER A 20 -11.27 -7.18 -2.51
N CYS A 21 -11.63 -7.31 -1.23
CA CYS A 21 -12.48 -6.38 -0.48
C CYS A 21 -12.08 -4.89 -0.62
N LYS A 22 -10.83 -4.61 -1.00
CA LYS A 22 -10.29 -3.29 -1.34
C LYS A 22 -10.97 -2.61 -2.55
N GLY A 23 -11.40 -3.37 -3.56
CA GLY A 23 -12.03 -2.81 -4.77
C GLY A 23 -13.46 -2.32 -4.53
N VAL A 24 -14.19 -2.95 -3.61
CA VAL A 24 -15.56 -2.57 -3.25
C VAL A 24 -15.57 -1.31 -2.40
N GLU A 25 -14.55 -1.10 -1.57
CA GLU A 25 -14.39 0.14 -0.78
C GLU A 25 -13.98 1.31 -1.66
N ALA A 26 -13.08 1.11 -2.63
CA ALA A 26 -12.73 2.14 -3.62
C ALA A 26 -13.94 2.62 -4.44
N LEU A 27 -14.84 1.69 -4.84
CA LEU A 27 -16.08 2.06 -5.52
C LEU A 27 -17.06 2.84 -4.64
N LYS A 28 -17.13 2.55 -3.33
CA LYS A 28 -17.97 3.30 -2.39
C LYS A 28 -17.47 4.73 -2.16
N ILE A 29 -16.17 4.96 -2.27
CA ILE A 29 -15.55 6.29 -2.14
C ILE A 29 -15.85 7.12 -3.39
N TRP A 30 -15.68 6.55 -4.59
CA TRP A 30 -16.04 7.22 -5.85
C TRP A 30 -17.53 7.61 -5.94
N ALA A 31 -18.43 6.74 -5.45
CA ALA A 31 -19.87 6.97 -5.47
C ALA A 31 -20.34 8.16 -4.59
N LYS A 32 -19.51 8.66 -3.68
CA LYS A 32 -19.81 9.83 -2.83
C LYS A 32 -19.40 11.17 -3.44
N GLY A 33 -18.77 11.16 -4.62
CA GLY A 33 -18.31 12.39 -5.28
C GLY A 33 -17.13 13.06 -4.56
N GLU A 34 -16.51 12.37 -3.60
CA GLU A 34 -15.27 12.80 -2.98
C GLU A 34 -14.13 12.40 -3.91
N THR A 35 -13.52 13.38 -4.58
CA THR A 35 -12.25 13.19 -5.29
C THR A 35 -11.31 12.51 -4.31
N LEU A 36 -10.85 11.30 -4.64
CA LEU A 36 -9.69 10.70 -3.99
C LEU A 36 -8.63 11.78 -4.04
N ALA A 37 -8.33 12.42 -2.90
CA ALA A 37 -7.14 13.24 -2.80
C ALA A 37 -6.02 12.41 -3.43
N PRO A 38 -5.20 12.97 -4.34
CA PRO A 38 -4.04 12.24 -4.83
C PRO A 38 -3.37 11.64 -3.58
N PRO A 39 -3.04 10.32 -3.58
CA PRO A 39 -2.33 9.75 -2.45
C PRO A 39 -1.20 10.71 -2.14
N THR A 40 -1.23 11.23 -0.91
CA THR A 40 -0.49 12.41 -0.42
C THR A 40 0.87 12.54 -1.10
N ALA A 41 1.22 13.75 -1.56
CA ALA A 41 2.32 14.06 -2.46
C ALA A 41 3.75 13.82 -1.91
N ASP A 42 3.89 12.89 -0.96
CA ASP A 42 5.08 12.63 -0.16
C ASP A 42 5.24 11.09 0.01
N VAL A 43 4.88 10.34 -1.03
CA VAL A 43 5.12 8.90 -1.10
C VAL A 43 6.56 8.68 -1.56
N PHE A 44 7.47 8.54 -0.59
CA PHE A 44 8.88 8.20 -0.83
C PHE A 44 9.03 6.76 -1.33
N GLU A 45 9.93 6.51 -2.28
CA GLU A 45 10.24 5.19 -2.80
C GLU A 45 11.66 4.76 -2.44
N TRP A 46 11.79 3.53 -1.93
CA TRP A 46 13.07 2.93 -1.63
C TRP A 46 13.52 2.10 -2.83
N GLU A 47 14.25 2.74 -3.75
CA GLU A 47 14.93 2.07 -4.85
C GLU A 47 15.90 1.01 -4.32
N ASP A 48 16.01 -0.11 -5.03
CA ASP A 48 16.85 -1.27 -4.67
C ASP A 48 16.55 -1.97 -3.34
N VAL A 49 15.40 -1.68 -2.71
CA VAL A 49 14.94 -2.38 -1.50
C VAL A 49 13.74 -3.27 -1.83
N SER A 50 13.85 -4.54 -1.44
CA SER A 50 12.80 -5.55 -1.60
C SER A 50 12.26 -5.98 -0.24
N CYS A 51 10.93 -5.99 -0.10
CA CYS A 51 10.28 -6.47 1.11
C CYS A 51 10.48 -7.99 1.27
N ALA A 52 11.11 -8.45 2.35
CA ALA A 52 11.32 -9.87 2.64
C ALA A 52 10.00 -10.65 2.84
N GLY A 53 8.93 -9.98 3.29
CA GLY A 53 7.65 -10.63 3.60
C GLY A 53 6.68 -10.78 2.42
N CYS A 54 6.82 -9.97 1.37
CA CYS A 54 5.93 -10.06 0.18
C CYS A 54 6.69 -9.99 -1.15
N SER A 55 8.01 -9.92 -1.13
CA SER A 55 8.89 -9.77 -2.29
C SER A 55 8.57 -8.58 -3.19
N PHE A 56 7.83 -7.60 -2.67
CA PHE A 56 7.50 -6.38 -3.39
C PHE A 56 8.70 -5.43 -3.40
N SER A 57 9.06 -4.93 -4.57
CA SER A 57 10.15 -3.98 -4.80
C SER A 57 9.78 -3.08 -5.99
N PRO A 58 10.05 -1.76 -5.91
CA PRO A 58 10.60 -1.03 -4.76
C PRO A 58 9.60 -0.89 -3.60
N ILE A 59 10.08 -0.71 -2.37
CA ILE A 59 9.19 -0.43 -1.23
C ILE A 59 8.73 1.02 -1.30
N ILE A 60 7.41 1.22 -1.28
CA ILE A 60 6.79 2.54 -1.37
C ILE A 60 6.27 2.96 0.01
N GLY A 61 6.70 4.14 0.48
CA GLY A 61 6.34 4.75 1.77
C GLY A 61 7.29 4.38 2.92
N HIS A 62 6.69 3.98 4.05
CA HIS A 62 7.43 3.62 5.26
C HIS A 62 8.11 2.24 5.10
N ARG A 63 9.43 2.22 5.28
CA ARG A 63 10.26 1.02 5.33
C ARG A 63 10.60 0.68 6.77
N TYR A 64 10.49 -0.58 7.12
CA TYR A 64 10.89 -1.11 8.42
C TYR A 64 12.02 -2.11 8.25
N ARG A 65 13.03 -2.01 9.08
CA ARG A 65 14.19 -2.91 9.13
C ARG A 65 14.16 -3.67 10.46
N CYS A 66 14.48 -4.95 10.43
CA CYS A 66 14.74 -5.69 11.66
C CYS A 66 16.15 -5.36 12.19
N SER A 67 16.27 -5.01 13.48
CA SER A 67 17.57 -4.76 14.11
C SER A 67 18.37 -6.04 14.39
N THR A 68 17.70 -7.19 14.40
CA THR A 68 18.29 -8.49 14.74
C THR A 68 18.62 -9.35 13.52
N CYS A 69 17.88 -9.19 12.41
CA CYS A 69 18.06 -9.97 11.20
C CYS A 69 18.81 -9.14 10.15
N ASP A 70 19.90 -9.69 9.63
CA ASP A 70 20.63 -9.09 8.51
C ASP A 70 19.76 -9.00 7.26
N ASN A 71 19.80 -7.85 6.57
CA ASN A 71 19.10 -7.58 5.32
C ASN A 71 17.58 -7.86 5.34
N TYR A 72 16.94 -7.79 6.52
CA TYR A 72 15.50 -7.99 6.64
C TYR A 72 14.74 -6.66 6.63
N ASP A 73 14.40 -6.21 5.42
CA ASP A 73 13.60 -5.03 5.17
C ASP A 73 12.18 -5.41 4.77
N ILE A 74 11.18 -4.73 5.32
CA ILE A 74 9.77 -4.97 5.02
C ILE A 74 8.99 -3.66 4.85
N CYS A 75 7.90 -3.73 4.09
CA CYS A 75 7.00 -2.60 3.91
C CYS A 75 6.01 -2.47 5.09
N ALA A 76 5.39 -1.31 5.24
CA ALA A 76 4.37 -1.04 6.25
C ALA A 76 3.19 -2.04 6.25
N ALA A 77 2.90 -2.69 5.13
CA ALA A 77 1.86 -3.73 5.07
C ALA A 77 2.30 -5.06 5.70
N CYS A 78 3.58 -5.39 5.61
CA CYS A 78 4.15 -6.60 6.21
C CYS A 78 4.51 -6.38 7.69
N GLU A 79 4.84 -5.15 8.08
CA GLU A 79 5.02 -4.78 9.50
C GLU A 79 3.78 -5.13 10.34
N LYS A 80 2.57 -4.82 9.83
CA LYS A 80 1.29 -5.15 10.49
C LYS A 80 1.03 -6.65 10.70
N LYS A 81 1.72 -7.53 9.98
CA LYS A 81 1.60 -8.99 10.18
C LYS A 81 2.35 -9.47 11.41
N GLY A 82 3.24 -8.64 11.95
CA GLY A 82 4.13 -9.00 13.06
C GLY A 82 5.34 -9.81 12.59
N HIS A 83 6.44 -9.63 13.32
CA HIS A 83 7.70 -10.36 13.16
C HIS A 83 8.24 -10.68 14.56
N GLU A 84 9.03 -11.76 14.70
CA GLU A 84 9.52 -12.24 16.00
C GLU A 84 10.48 -11.25 16.68
N HIS A 85 11.19 -10.44 15.89
CA HIS A 85 12.13 -9.44 16.37
C HIS A 85 11.59 -8.00 16.21
N PRO A 86 12.08 -7.05 17.03
CA PRO A 86 11.75 -5.63 16.91
C PRO A 86 12.04 -5.09 15.51
N LEU A 87 11.10 -4.31 14.99
CA LEU A 87 11.19 -3.64 13.71
C LEU A 87 11.40 -2.14 13.94
N GLU A 88 12.44 -1.58 13.34
CA GLU A 88 12.75 -0.16 13.37
C GLU A 88 12.30 0.52 12.09
N LEU A 89 11.64 1.67 12.23
CA LEU A 89 11.29 2.52 11.09
C LEU A 89 12.56 3.18 10.53
N VAL A 90 12.84 2.98 9.25
CA VAL A 90 13.96 3.64 8.57
C VAL A 90 13.52 5.06 8.18
N PRO A 91 14.20 6.11 8.67
CA PRO A 91 13.88 7.49 8.32
C PRO A 91 14.17 7.73 6.84
N GLN A 92 13.32 8.50 6.18
CA GLN A 92 13.56 8.93 4.80
C GLN A 92 14.84 9.79 4.75
N PRO A 93 15.69 9.64 3.73
CA PRO A 93 16.78 10.58 3.51
C PRO A 93 16.18 11.95 3.20
N THR A 94 16.40 12.92 4.09
CA THR A 94 16.06 14.32 3.85
C THR A 94 17.09 14.88 2.88
N GLU A 95 16.67 15.37 1.71
CA GLU A 95 17.53 15.98 0.68
C GLU A 95 18.13 17.35 1.10
N ASP A 96 18.49 17.53 2.38
CA ASP A 96 18.82 18.84 2.97
C ASP A 96 20.29 18.99 3.43
N GLU A 97 21.22 18.14 2.98
CA GLU A 97 22.67 18.32 3.24
C GLU A 97 23.47 18.50 1.94
N ASP A 98 23.13 19.54 1.17
CA ASP A 98 24.01 20.16 0.18
C ASP A 98 24.77 21.34 0.85
N ASP A 99 26.06 21.16 1.15
CA ASP A 99 27.02 22.19 1.62
C ASP A 99 27.64 22.96 0.43
#